data_AF-E2CLU3-F1
#
_entry.id   AF-E2CLU3-F1
#
_cell.length_a   1.000
_cell.length_b   1.000
_cell.length_c   1.000
_cell.angle_alpha   90.00
_cell.angle_beta   90.00
_cell.angle_gamma   90.00
#
_symmetry.space_group_name_H-M   'P 1'
#
loop_
_entity.id
_entity.type
_entity.pdbx_description
1 polymer ?
#
loop_
_entity_poly.entity_id
_entity_poly.type
_entity_poly.pdbx_seq_one_letter_code
_entity_poly.pdbx_strand_id
1 'polypeptide(L)'
;MGEGALYPVRLWHPDRETQVPGDFFYLSQGNKKDAFLRERSEGFDQMAQDMLSVHWRRPKPAKLVFSKEALGGPDLWWDETIYGDFFISDRLKSALDERDLSADWHFMRCPVISDD
;
A
#
# COMPACT_ATOMS: atom_id res chain seq x y z
N MET A 1 -4.36 6.17 12.85
CA MET A 1 -3.32 6.01 11.82
C MET A 1 -2.11 5.23 12.32
N GLY A 2 -2.12 4.63 13.53
CA GLY A 2 -0.93 3.97 14.09
C GLY A 2 0.26 4.92 14.15
N GLU A 3 1.41 4.47 13.64
CA GLU A 3 2.63 5.24 13.43
C GLU A 3 2.62 6.08 12.13
N GLY A 4 1.53 6.05 11.36
CA GLY A 4 1.31 6.92 10.21
C GLY A 4 0.80 8.31 10.62
N ALA A 5 1.07 9.30 9.77
CA ALA A 5 0.73 10.71 10.01
C ALA A 5 0.37 11.46 8.72
N LEU A 6 -0.35 12.58 8.87
CA LEU A 6 -0.61 13.55 7.80
C LEU A 6 0.11 14.85 8.14
N TYR A 7 0.99 15.29 7.25
CA TYR A 7 1.73 16.55 7.41
C TYR A 7 1.20 17.59 6.41
N PRO A 8 0.72 18.76 6.85
CA PRO A 8 0.21 19.77 5.93
C PRO A 8 1.34 20.29 5.04
N VAL A 9 1.06 20.44 3.75
CA VAL A 9 2.01 20.93 2.75
C VAL A 9 1.33 21.91 1.80
N ARG A 10 2.14 22.77 1.18
CA ARG A 10 1.72 23.61 0.04
C ARG A 10 2.28 23.02 -1.24
N LEU A 11 1.43 22.82 -2.23
CA LEU A 11 1.84 22.40 -3.57
C LEU A 11 1.94 23.62 -4.48
N TRP A 12 2.95 23.64 -5.34
CA TRP A 12 3.16 24.67 -6.35
C TRP A 12 3.15 24.01 -7.73
N HIS A 13 2.64 24.73 -8.73
CA HIS A 13 2.76 24.33 -10.12
C HIS A 13 4.25 24.25 -10.53
N PRO A 14 4.57 23.60 -11.68
CA PRO A 14 5.96 23.48 -12.14
C PRO A 14 6.70 24.80 -12.33
N ASP A 15 5.98 25.91 -12.48
CA ASP A 15 6.51 27.28 -12.54
C ASP A 15 7.14 27.75 -11.21
N ARG A 16 6.84 27.07 -10.09
CA ARG A 16 7.24 27.40 -8.72
C ARG A 16 6.72 28.75 -8.21
N GLU A 17 5.75 29.34 -8.89
CA GLU A 17 5.16 30.64 -8.57
C GLU A 17 3.65 30.55 -8.33
N THR A 18 2.95 29.64 -9.00
CA THR A 18 1.51 29.48 -8.84
C THR A 18 1.23 28.40 -7.80
N GLN A 19 0.62 28.75 -6.66
CA GLN A 19 0.22 27.75 -5.67
C GLN A 19 -1.01 26.98 -6.15
N VAL A 20 -1.00 25.65 -5.99
CA VAL A 20 -2.19 24.82 -6.24
C VAL A 20 -3.22 25.12 -5.14
N PRO A 21 -4.46 25.49 -5.48
CA PRO A 21 -5.48 25.81 -4.48
C PRO A 21 -5.95 24.55 -3.74
N GLY A 22 -6.09 24.66 -2.42
CA GLY A 22 -6.61 23.59 -1.56
C GLY A 22 -5.68 23.22 -0.39
N ASP A 23 -6.18 22.35 0.47
CA ASP A 23 -5.43 21.77 1.57
C ASP A 23 -4.82 20.45 1.14
N PHE A 24 -3.48 20.38 1.20
CA PHE A 24 -2.74 19.19 0.83
C PHE A 24 -1.99 18.65 2.04
N PHE A 25 -1.92 17.32 2.11
CA PHE A 25 -1.22 16.63 3.17
C PHE A 25 -0.28 15.61 2.56
N TYR A 26 0.96 15.58 3.04
CA TYR A 26 1.85 14.45 2.83
C TYR A 26 1.43 13.31 3.76
N LEU A 27 1.06 12.18 3.17
CA LEU A 27 0.74 10.95 3.89
C LEU A 27 2.03 10.21 4.20
N SER A 28 2.37 10.14 5.49
CA SER A 28 3.47 9.33 5.99
C SER A 28 2.94 7.97 6.44
N GLN A 29 3.40 6.92 5.76
CA GLN A 29 3.03 5.54 6.03
C GLN A 29 4.08 4.89 6.94
N GLY A 30 3.98 5.12 8.25
CA GLY A 30 4.95 4.62 9.24
C GLY A 30 4.69 3.19 9.73
N ASN A 31 3.48 2.67 9.55
CA ASN A 31 3.14 1.35 10.07
C ASN A 31 3.80 0.23 9.26
N LYS A 32 4.26 -0.79 9.97
CA LYS A 32 4.80 -2.02 9.37
C LYS A 32 4.09 -3.24 9.93
N LYS A 33 3.96 -4.29 9.13
CA LYS A 33 3.53 -5.61 9.59
C LYS A 33 4.41 -6.67 8.94
N ASP A 34 4.66 -7.74 9.68
CA ASP A 34 5.26 -8.97 9.19
C ASP A 34 4.14 -9.99 9.04
N ALA A 35 3.55 -10.05 7.85
CA ALA A 35 2.40 -10.91 7.57
C ALA A 35 2.48 -11.57 6.18
N PHE A 36 3.48 -11.24 5.37
CA PHE A 36 3.63 -11.79 4.03
C PHE A 36 4.05 -13.26 4.06
N LEU A 37 3.29 -14.12 3.37
CA LEU A 37 3.56 -15.55 3.27
C LEU A 37 4.23 -15.85 1.93
N ARG A 38 5.56 -15.77 1.93
CA ARG A 38 6.39 -15.90 0.74
C ARG A 38 6.16 -17.22 -0.01
N GLU A 39 6.08 -18.34 0.71
CA GLU A 39 5.94 -19.70 0.16
C GLU A 39 4.57 -19.93 -0.49
N ARG A 40 3.57 -19.11 -0.16
CA ARG A 40 2.21 -19.18 -0.70
C ARG A 40 1.97 -18.18 -1.82
N SER A 41 2.95 -17.31 -2.09
CA SER A 41 2.84 -16.19 -2.99
C SER A 41 3.56 -16.46 -4.32
N GLU A 42 3.12 -15.79 -5.39
CA GLU A 42 3.72 -15.91 -6.72
C GLU A 42 3.68 -14.58 -7.48
N GLY A 43 4.53 -14.46 -8.51
CA GLY A 43 4.49 -13.32 -9.45
C GLY A 43 5.30 -12.10 -9.05
N PHE A 44 6.29 -12.25 -8.16
CA PHE A 44 7.28 -11.24 -7.79
C PHE A 44 8.68 -11.58 -8.33
N ASP A 45 9.59 -10.59 -8.34
CA ASP A 45 11.02 -10.80 -8.61
C ASP A 45 11.84 -10.68 -7.34
N GLN A 46 12.90 -11.46 -7.25
CA GLN A 46 13.90 -11.31 -6.19
C GLN A 46 14.80 -10.10 -6.48
N MET A 47 14.91 -9.19 -5.51
CA MET A 47 15.86 -8.09 -5.51
C MET A 47 17.04 -8.39 -4.58
N ALA A 48 17.99 -7.45 -4.52
CA ALA A 48 19.05 -7.47 -3.50
C ALA A 48 18.46 -7.40 -2.08
N GLN A 49 19.24 -7.87 -1.09
CA GLN A 49 18.88 -7.82 0.34
C GLN A 49 17.57 -8.56 0.68
N ASP A 50 17.30 -9.67 0.00
CA ASP A 50 16.09 -10.49 0.18
C ASP A 50 14.75 -9.81 -0.08
N MET A 51 14.75 -8.55 -0.53
CA MET A 51 13.52 -7.82 -0.91
C MET A 51 12.90 -8.39 -2.19
N LEU A 52 11.60 -8.21 -2.34
CA LEU A 52 10.83 -8.66 -3.50
C LEU A 52 10.18 -7.45 -4.19
N SER A 53 10.27 -7.37 -5.52
CA SER A 53 9.50 -6.39 -6.30
C SER A 53 8.24 -7.02 -6.89
N VAL A 54 7.17 -6.24 -6.88
CA VAL A 54 5.90 -6.60 -7.52
C VAL A 54 5.66 -5.65 -8.68
N HIS A 55 5.32 -6.21 -9.84
CA HIS A 55 5.06 -5.42 -11.03
C HIS A 55 3.61 -5.57 -11.46
N TRP A 56 2.82 -4.50 -11.25
CA TRP A 56 1.40 -4.46 -11.63
C TRP A 56 1.15 -4.63 -13.13
N ARG A 57 2.16 -4.38 -13.97
CA ARG A 57 2.09 -4.53 -15.45
C ARG A 57 2.36 -5.95 -15.96
N ARG A 58 2.51 -6.93 -15.08
CA ARG A 58 2.75 -8.32 -15.50
C ARG A 58 1.52 -8.89 -16.23
N PRO A 59 1.72 -9.78 -17.23
CA PRO A 59 0.60 -10.44 -17.91
C PRO A 59 -0.31 -11.22 -16.97
N LYS A 60 0.29 -11.86 -15.94
CA LYS A 60 -0.42 -12.47 -14.83
C LYS A 60 -0.20 -11.60 -13.59
N PRO A 61 -1.25 -11.08 -12.93
CA PRO A 61 -1.12 -10.34 -11.68
C PRO A 61 -0.39 -11.17 -10.62
N ALA A 62 0.40 -10.50 -9.80
CA ALA A 62 1.00 -11.15 -8.64
C ALA A 62 -0.09 -11.61 -7.67
N LYS A 63 0.14 -12.76 -7.03
CA LYS A 63 -0.68 -13.27 -5.96
C LYS A 63 0.13 -13.20 -4.68
N LEU A 64 -0.10 -12.14 -3.91
CA LEU A 64 0.53 -11.92 -2.62
C LEU A 64 -0.43 -12.42 -1.53
N VAL A 65 -0.02 -13.44 -0.81
CA VAL A 65 -0.81 -14.07 0.24
C VAL A 65 -0.28 -13.61 1.59
N PHE A 66 -1.19 -13.27 2.50
CA PHE A 66 -0.86 -12.80 3.83
C PHE A 66 -1.50 -13.68 4.91
N SER A 67 -0.92 -13.67 6.10
CA SER A 67 -1.48 -14.29 7.29
C SER A 67 -2.51 -13.37 7.96
N LYS A 68 -3.24 -13.89 8.94
CA LYS A 68 -4.29 -13.16 9.68
C LYS A 68 -3.77 -11.90 10.39
N GLU A 69 -2.49 -11.83 10.69
CA GLU A 69 -1.81 -10.70 11.30
C GLU A 69 -1.96 -9.42 10.46
N ALA A 70 -2.12 -9.55 9.13
CA ALA A 70 -2.40 -8.42 8.24
C ALA A 70 -3.72 -7.69 8.56
N LEU A 71 -4.70 -8.39 9.14
CA LEU A 71 -6.02 -7.84 9.47
C LEU A 71 -6.02 -7.01 10.76
N GLY A 72 -5.02 -7.20 11.63
CA GLY A 72 -4.91 -6.49 12.89
C GLY A 72 -4.35 -5.08 12.71
N GLY A 73 -4.76 -4.15 13.59
CA GLY A 73 -4.10 -2.84 13.71
C GLY A 73 -4.41 -1.84 12.58
N PRO A 74 -3.44 -1.01 12.17
CA PRO A 74 -3.65 0.09 11.22
C PRO A 74 -4.08 -0.37 9.82
N ASP A 75 -4.90 0.45 9.17
CA ASP A 75 -5.38 0.15 7.81
C ASP A 75 -4.27 0.27 6.76
N LEU A 76 -3.32 1.20 6.93
CA LEU A 76 -2.27 1.51 5.96
C LEU A 76 -0.91 1.11 6.52
N TRP A 77 -0.15 0.27 5.81
CA TRP A 77 1.10 -0.31 6.31
C TRP A 77 2.00 -0.85 5.19
N TRP A 78 3.26 -1.14 5.52
CA TRP A 78 4.25 -1.78 4.63
C TRP A 78 4.69 -3.14 5.16
N ASP A 79 5.03 -4.03 4.25
CA ASP A 79 5.78 -5.25 4.57
C ASP A 79 7.27 -4.99 4.38
N GLU A 80 8.13 -5.49 5.27
CA GLU A 80 9.59 -5.27 5.16
C GLU A 80 10.21 -6.05 3.99
N THR A 81 9.53 -7.07 3.49
CA THR A 81 9.98 -7.92 2.39
C THR A 81 9.58 -7.36 1.03
N ILE A 82 8.46 -6.64 0.94
CA ILE A 82 7.94 -6.12 -0.34
C ILE A 82 8.44 -4.70 -0.61
N TYR A 83 9.17 -4.51 -1.69
CA TYR A 83 9.74 -3.22 -2.07
C TYR A 83 8.74 -2.36 -2.84
N GLY A 84 8.50 -1.14 -2.35
CA GLY A 84 7.84 -0.08 -3.12
C GLY A 84 6.32 -0.09 -3.12
N ASP A 85 5.68 -1.12 -2.54
CA ASP A 85 4.23 -1.21 -2.40
C ASP A 85 3.78 -1.15 -0.92
N PHE A 86 2.72 -0.40 -0.65
CA PHE A 86 2.02 -0.40 0.64
C PHE A 86 0.68 -1.13 0.52
N PHE A 87 0.15 -1.52 1.67
CA PHE A 87 -1.09 -2.27 1.79
C PHE A 87 -2.15 -1.45 2.50
N ILE A 88 -3.41 -1.62 2.08
CA ILE A 88 -4.58 -1.06 2.74
C ILE A 88 -5.55 -2.15 3.17
N SER A 89 -6.28 -1.93 4.25
CA SER A 89 -7.37 -2.81 4.66
C SER A 89 -8.56 -2.73 3.69
N ASP A 90 -9.35 -3.82 3.63
CA ASP A 90 -10.61 -3.85 2.87
C ASP A 90 -11.55 -2.71 3.29
N ARG A 91 -11.60 -2.39 4.60
CA ARG A 91 -12.44 -1.30 5.13
C ARG A 91 -12.00 0.07 4.58
N LEU A 92 -10.70 0.35 4.52
CA LEU A 92 -10.20 1.61 3.96
C LEU A 92 -10.44 1.66 2.45
N LYS A 93 -10.26 0.54 1.73
CA LYS A 93 -10.58 0.47 0.30
C LYS A 93 -12.05 0.79 0.04
N SER A 94 -12.98 0.16 0.76
CA SER A 94 -14.42 0.44 0.62
C SER A 94 -14.74 1.92 0.87
N ALA A 95 -14.15 2.54 1.90
CA ALA A 95 -14.37 3.95 2.19
C ALA A 95 -13.82 4.90 1.10
N LEU A 96 -12.77 4.49 0.38
CA LEU A 96 -12.25 5.23 -0.78
C LEU A 96 -13.17 5.06 -2.01
N ASP A 97 -13.72 3.86 -2.23
CA ASP A 97 -14.66 3.59 -3.32
C ASP A 97 -15.95 4.40 -3.16
N GLU A 98 -16.50 4.45 -1.95
CA GLU A 98 -17.70 5.24 -1.63
C GLU A 98 -17.55 6.75 -1.90
N ARG A 99 -16.31 7.21 -2.08
CA ARG A 99 -15.95 8.61 -2.36
C ARG A 99 -15.34 8.81 -3.74
N ASP A 100 -15.33 7.77 -4.59
CA ASP A 100 -14.69 7.79 -5.91
C ASP A 100 -13.19 8.16 -5.87
N LEU A 101 -12.48 7.83 -4.79
CA LEU A 101 -11.06 8.19 -4.57
C LEU A 101 -10.06 7.08 -4.91
N SER A 102 -10.52 5.91 -5.35
CA SER A 102 -9.69 4.71 -5.52
C SER A 102 -9.25 4.43 -6.96
N ALA A 103 -9.81 5.14 -7.94
CA ALA A 103 -9.67 4.83 -9.37
C ALA A 103 -8.20 4.82 -9.84
N ASP A 104 -7.39 5.76 -9.35
CA ASP A 104 -6.00 5.94 -9.79
C ASP A 104 -4.98 5.08 -9.03
N TRP A 105 -5.41 4.34 -8.01
CA TRP A 105 -4.48 3.66 -7.08
C TRP A 105 -4.08 2.26 -7.53
N HIS A 106 -4.71 1.72 -8.59
CA HIS A 106 -4.40 0.38 -9.14
C HIS A 106 -4.38 -0.74 -8.08
N PHE A 107 -5.27 -0.69 -7.09
CA PHE A 107 -5.32 -1.68 -6.01
C PHE A 107 -5.49 -3.11 -6.53
N MET A 108 -4.71 -4.02 -5.96
CA MET A 108 -4.82 -5.47 -6.20
C MET A 108 -5.29 -6.17 -4.93
N ARG A 109 -6.20 -7.14 -5.09
CA ARG A 109 -6.69 -7.90 -3.93
C ARG A 109 -5.63 -8.90 -3.47
N CYS A 110 -5.28 -8.81 -2.19
CA CYS A 110 -4.34 -9.73 -1.54
C CYS A 110 -5.12 -10.66 -0.59
N PRO A 111 -5.18 -11.98 -0.85
CA PRO A 111 -5.87 -12.90 0.05
C PRO A 111 -5.17 -13.01 1.40
N VAL A 112 -5.98 -13.04 2.46
CA VAL A 112 -5.54 -13.40 3.81
C VAL A 112 -6.01 -14.82 4.10
N ILE A 113 -5.12 -15.67 4.59
CA ILE A 113 -5.44 -17.03 5.02
C ILE A 113 -5.33 -17.15 6.54
N SER A 114 -6.23 -17.93 7.14
CA SER A 114 -6.06 -18.45 8.49
C SER A 114 -5.24 -19.73 8.39
N ASP A 115 -4.12 -19.80 9.13
CA ASP A 115 -3.56 -21.11 9.47
C ASP A 115 -4.58 -21.80 10.40
N ASP A 116 -5.05 -22.99 9.99
CA ASP A 116 -5.80 -23.92 10.84
C ASP A 116 -4.88 -24.56 11.88
#